data_AF-A0A4Y5MUZ0-F1
#
_entry.id   AF-A0A4Y5MUZ0-F1
#
_cell.length_a   1.000
_cell.length_b   1.000
_cell.length_c   1.000
_cell.angle_alpha   90.00
_cell.angle_beta   90.00
_cell.angle_gamma   90.00
#
_symmetry.space_group_name_H-M   'P 1'
#
loop_
_entity.id
_entity.type
_entity.pdbx_description
1 polymer ?
#
loop_
_entity_poly.entity_id
_entity_poly.type
_entity_poly.pdbx_seq_one_letter_code
_entity_poly.pdbx_strand_id
1 'polypeptide(L)'
;MIKNVHILNNYLMPFLSEDGLEFRTKKGKYFLDLKIICKAVYIGAHHRKEIKSLILKLSRSMNNFRLSTYCGSIPAEKLTENERDIINNALPLVEYLWDGRLRDISSKKIIHQHESCIYKIIKPTGERLTKPNLAEAVKFLDVGFNTLKGV
;
A
#
# COMPACT_ATOMS: atom_id res chain seq x y z
N MET A 1 6.46 3.64 10.69
CA MET A 1 5.99 2.57 9.78
C MET A 1 5.46 3.23 8.50
N ILE A 2 6.03 2.91 7.33
CA ILE A 2 5.58 3.46 6.04
C ILE A 2 4.30 2.73 5.61
N LYS A 3 3.21 3.46 5.42
CA LYS A 3 1.89 2.91 5.06
C LYS A 3 1.39 3.32 3.68
N ASN A 4 2.02 4.32 3.07
CA ASN A 4 1.59 4.87 1.79
C ASN A 4 1.94 3.90 0.65
N VAL A 5 0.92 3.41 -0.06
CA VAL A 5 1.09 2.41 -1.11
C VAL A 5 1.90 2.93 -2.30
N HIS A 6 1.85 4.22 -2.61
CA HIS A 6 2.65 4.81 -3.70
C HIS A 6 4.14 4.83 -3.32
N ILE A 7 4.47 5.22 -2.09
CA ILE A 7 5.85 5.17 -1.60
C ILE A 7 6.34 3.72 -1.60
N LEU A 8 5.51 2.79 -1.12
CA LEU A 8 5.86 1.38 -1.10
C LEU A 8 6.10 0.85 -2.52
N ASN A 9 5.15 1.03 -3.44
CA ASN A 9 5.19 0.43 -4.77
C ASN A 9 6.19 1.11 -5.72
N ASN A 10 6.30 2.44 -5.69
CA ASN A 10 7.07 3.19 -6.69
C ASN A 10 8.51 3.49 -6.26
N TYR A 11 8.81 3.43 -4.96
CA TYR A 11 10.14 3.75 -4.44
C TYR A 11 10.73 2.60 -3.65
N LEU A 12 10.04 2.14 -2.59
CA LEU A 12 10.63 1.17 -1.68
C LEU A 12 10.78 -0.22 -2.31
N MET A 13 9.78 -0.72 -3.03
CA MET A 13 9.87 -2.02 -3.69
C MET A 13 10.97 -2.04 -4.77
N PRO A 14 11.05 -1.07 -5.70
CA PRO A 14 12.15 -1.00 -6.67
C PRO A 14 13.52 -0.89 -6.00
N PHE A 15 13.70 0.02 -5.04
CA PHE A 15 14.97 0.19 -4.31
C PHE A 15 15.46 -1.12 -3.68
N LEU A 16 14.54 -1.90 -3.09
CA LEU A 16 14.87 -3.17 -2.47
C LEU A 16 15.03 -4.33 -3.47
N SER A 17 14.60 -4.20 -4.72
CA SER A 17 14.63 -5.29 -5.71
C SER A 17 15.54 -5.08 -6.92
N GLU A 18 15.79 -3.83 -7.32
CA GLU A 18 16.50 -3.47 -8.55
C GLU A 18 17.93 -2.99 -8.24
N ASP A 19 18.16 -2.35 -7.08
CA ASP A 19 19.48 -1.86 -6.67
C ASP A 19 20.37 -2.93 -6.00
N GLY A 20 20.20 -4.21 -6.37
CA GLY A 20 21.13 -5.29 -6.02
C GLY A 20 21.06 -5.84 -4.59
N LEU A 21 20.03 -5.51 -3.81
CA LEU A 21 19.77 -6.12 -2.50
C LEU A 21 19.17 -7.53 -2.67
N GLU A 22 19.99 -8.48 -3.10
CA GLU A 22 19.58 -9.87 -3.25
C GLU A 22 19.28 -10.48 -1.86
N PHE A 23 18.00 -10.68 -1.55
CA PHE A 23 17.60 -11.26 -0.27
C PHE A 23 17.93 -12.77 -0.23
N ARG A 24 19.11 -13.13 0.29
CA ARG A 24 19.57 -14.52 0.44
C ARG A 24 18.89 -15.32 1.56
N THR A 25 17.86 -14.78 2.21
CA THR A 25 17.23 -15.37 3.39
C THR A 25 15.76 -15.70 3.15
N LYS A 26 15.14 -16.47 4.06
CA LYS A 26 13.68 -16.69 4.06
C LYS A 26 12.87 -15.37 4.05
N LYS A 27 13.47 -14.27 4.50
CA LYS A 27 12.88 -12.92 4.47
C LYS A 27 12.70 -12.39 3.05
N GLY A 28 13.50 -12.85 2.08
CA GLY A 28 13.31 -12.55 0.66
C GLY A 28 11.97 -13.04 0.12
N LYS A 29 11.52 -14.22 0.57
CA LYS A 29 10.19 -14.74 0.18
C LYS A 29 9.06 -13.83 0.70
N TYR A 30 9.17 -13.34 1.94
CA TYR A 30 8.19 -12.39 2.48
C TYR A 30 8.24 -11.04 1.78
N PHE A 31 9.42 -10.59 1.37
CA PHE A 31 9.55 -9.38 0.57
C PHE A 31 8.84 -9.53 -0.78
N LEU A 32 9.00 -10.67 -1.46
CA LEU A 32 8.28 -10.95 -2.71
C LEU A 32 6.76 -11.00 -2.48
N ASP A 33 6.30 -11.65 -1.42
CA ASP A 33 4.88 -11.67 -1.05
C ASP A 33 4.35 -10.24 -0.81
N LEU A 34 5.11 -9.41 -0.10
CA LEU A 34 4.77 -8.00 0.13
C LEU A 34 4.74 -7.21 -1.17
N LYS A 35 5.70 -7.42 -2.08
CA LYS A 35 5.76 -6.75 -3.39
C LYS A 35 4.49 -7.03 -4.21
N ILE A 36 4.01 -8.28 -4.21
CA ILE A 36 2.76 -8.67 -4.89
C ILE A 36 1.56 -7.94 -4.29
N ILE A 37 1.45 -7.91 -2.96
CA ILE A 37 0.36 -7.21 -2.26
C ILE A 37 0.40 -5.71 -2.58
N CYS A 38 1.58 -5.07 -2.48
CA CYS A 38 1.76 -3.65 -2.80
C CYS A 38 1.30 -3.32 -4.22
N LYS A 39 1.71 -4.13 -5.22
CA LYS A 39 1.29 -3.97 -6.61
C LYS A 39 -0.23 -4.09 -6.76
N ALA A 40 -0.84 -5.13 -6.20
CA ALA A 40 -2.28 -5.37 -6.31
C ALA A 40 -3.12 -4.29 -5.63
N VAL A 41 -2.64 -3.73 -4.51
CA VAL A 41 -3.29 -2.58 -3.85
C VAL A 41 -3.11 -1.31 -4.67
N TYR A 42 -1.88 -1.04 -5.15
CA TYR A 42 -1.54 0.14 -5.95
C TYR A 42 -2.41 0.28 -7.21
N ILE A 43 -2.67 -0.83 -7.91
CA ILE A 43 -3.53 -0.84 -9.11
C ILE A 43 -5.03 -0.97 -8.81
N GLY A 44 -5.43 -0.92 -7.53
CA GLY A 44 -6.81 -1.00 -7.09
C GLY A 44 -7.45 -2.40 -7.19
N ALA A 45 -6.73 -3.42 -7.63
CA ALA A 45 -7.27 -4.77 -7.84
C ALA A 45 -7.88 -5.40 -6.58
N HIS A 46 -7.41 -4.98 -5.39
CA HIS A 46 -7.93 -5.38 -4.08
C HIS A 46 -9.41 -5.03 -3.84
N HIS A 47 -10.04 -4.19 -4.68
CA HIS A 47 -11.49 -3.99 -4.64
C HIS A 47 -12.29 -5.19 -5.18
N ARG A 48 -11.66 -6.07 -5.97
CA ARG A 48 -12.27 -7.35 -6.38
C ARG A 48 -12.26 -8.31 -5.19
N LYS A 49 -13.42 -8.89 -4.86
CA LYS A 49 -13.58 -9.79 -3.70
C LYS A 49 -12.60 -10.97 -3.71
N GLU A 50 -12.40 -11.56 -4.88
CA GLU A 50 -11.47 -12.68 -5.08
C GLU A 50 -10.03 -12.27 -4.76
N ILE A 51 -9.53 -11.20 -5.39
CA ILE A 51 -8.17 -10.68 -5.16
C ILE A 51 -7.99 -10.29 -3.68
N LYS A 52 -8.98 -9.63 -3.06
CA LYS A 52 -8.95 -9.29 -1.64
C LYS A 52 -8.80 -10.53 -0.76
N SER A 53 -9.57 -11.58 -1.04
CA SER A 53 -9.51 -12.85 -0.32
C SER A 53 -8.12 -13.48 -0.42
N LEU A 54 -7.55 -13.52 -1.62
CA LEU A 54 -6.22 -14.07 -1.87
C LEU A 54 -5.11 -13.23 -1.21
N ILE A 55 -5.20 -11.90 -1.22
CA ILE A 55 -4.28 -11.01 -0.48
C ILE A 55 -4.33 -11.31 1.03
N LEU A 56 -5.53 -11.48 1.60
CA LEU A 56 -5.68 -11.79 3.02
C LEU A 56 -5.10 -13.18 3.36
N LYS A 57 -5.37 -14.18 2.52
CA LYS A 57 -4.77 -15.52 2.63
C LYS A 57 -3.24 -15.44 2.58
N LEU A 58 -2.68 -14.67 1.63
CA LEU A 58 -1.24 -14.46 1.50
C LEU A 58 -0.66 -13.80 2.76
N SER A 59 -1.28 -12.73 3.27
CA SER A 59 -0.82 -12.03 4.47
C SER A 59 -0.76 -12.92 5.72
N ARG A 60 -1.71 -13.87 5.83
CA ARG A 60 -1.78 -14.85 6.93
C ARG A 60 -0.75 -15.97 6.80
N SER A 61 0.00 -16.01 5.70
CA SER A 61 1.11 -16.96 5.48
C SER A 61 2.50 -16.30 5.56
N MET A 62 2.57 -15.01 5.86
CA MET A 62 3.80 -14.22 5.94
C MET A 62 4.33 -14.09 7.38
N ASN A 63 5.64 -13.85 7.52
CA ASN A 63 6.29 -13.53 8.80
C ASN A 63 6.00 -14.55 9.92
N ASN A 64 5.58 -14.07 11.10
CA ASN A 64 5.41 -14.88 12.31
C ASN A 64 4.32 -15.94 12.17
N PHE A 65 3.35 -15.75 11.26
CA PHE A 65 2.32 -16.77 10.96
C PHE A 65 2.88 -18.01 10.27
N ARG A 66 4.14 -17.96 9.78
CA ARG A 66 4.83 -19.09 9.14
C ARG A 66 5.75 -19.84 10.10
N LEU A 67 5.89 -19.38 11.35
CA LEU A 67 6.68 -20.08 12.36
C LEU A 67 5.92 -21.32 12.83
N SER A 68 6.63 -22.44 12.98
CA SER A 68 6.07 -23.67 13.55
C SER A 68 5.62 -23.51 15.01
N THR A 69 6.02 -22.42 15.67
CA THR A 69 5.66 -22.07 17.05
C THR A 69 4.43 -21.17 17.15
N TYR A 70 3.77 -20.84 16.04
CA TYR A 70 2.55 -20.02 16.07
C TYR A 70 1.35 -20.84 16.53
N CYS A 71 0.76 -20.48 17.69
CA CYS A 71 -0.33 -21.22 18.34
C CYS A 71 -1.75 -20.74 17.96
N GLY A 72 -1.91 -19.90 16.93
CA GLY A 72 -3.24 -19.43 16.50
C GLY A 72 -3.96 -20.43 15.59
N SER A 73 -5.29 -20.39 15.57
CA SER A 73 -6.13 -21.22 14.70
C SER A 73 -6.14 -20.68 13.28
N ILE A 74 -5.18 -21.09 12.46
CA ILE A 74 -5.21 -20.86 11.01
C ILE A 74 -4.80 -22.18 10.36
N PRO A 75 -5.60 -22.80 9.49
CA PRO A 75 -5.00 -23.62 8.46
C PRO A 75 -4.27 -22.62 7.58
N ALA A 76 -2.97 -22.43 7.79
CA ALA A 76 -2.16 -21.58 6.95
C ALA A 76 -1.99 -22.29 5.59
N GLU A 77 -3.10 -22.41 4.86
CA GLU A 77 -3.13 -22.81 3.48
C GLU A 77 -2.27 -21.80 2.73
N LYS A 78 -1.04 -22.21 2.46
CA LYS A 78 -0.16 -21.48 1.57
C LYS A 78 -0.92 -21.24 0.28
N LEU A 79 -0.79 -20.05 -0.29
CA LEU A 79 -1.23 -19.85 -1.66
C LEU A 79 -0.54 -20.88 -2.55
N THR A 80 -1.34 -21.52 -3.37
CA THR A 80 -0.87 -22.27 -4.54
C THR A 80 -0.23 -21.29 -5.54
N GLU A 81 0.56 -21.83 -6.46
CA GLU A 81 1.17 -21.03 -7.53
C GLU A 81 0.10 -20.38 -8.42
N ASN A 82 -0.96 -21.12 -8.75
CA ASN A 82 -2.11 -20.59 -9.51
C ASN A 82 -2.80 -19.42 -8.79
N GLU A 83 -3.05 -19.54 -7.48
CA GLU A 83 -3.64 -18.43 -6.70
C GLU A 83 -2.72 -17.21 -6.68
N ARG A 84 -1.41 -17.41 -6.64
CA ARG A 84 -0.43 -16.31 -6.69
C ARG A 84 -0.44 -15.62 -8.06
N ASP A 85 -0.55 -16.40 -9.13
CA ASP A 85 -0.63 -15.90 -10.49
C ASP A 85 -1.90 -15.08 -10.73
N ILE A 86 -3.02 -15.45 -10.12
CA ILE A 86 -4.25 -14.64 -10.16
C ILE A 86 -4.01 -13.23 -9.58
N ILE A 87 -3.27 -13.11 -8.48
CA ILE A 87 -2.94 -11.79 -7.91
C ILE A 87 -1.95 -11.04 -8.82
N ASN A 88 -0.90 -11.72 -9.29
CA ASN A 88 0.16 -11.12 -10.10
C ASN A 88 -0.34 -10.53 -11.42
N ASN A 89 -1.29 -11.24 -12.03
CA ASN A 89 -1.90 -10.92 -13.32
C ASN A 89 -3.23 -10.17 -13.18
N ALA A 90 -3.57 -9.71 -11.96
CA ALA A 90 -4.79 -8.96 -11.75
C ALA A 90 -4.80 -7.68 -12.59
N LEU A 91 -5.89 -7.47 -13.32
CA LEU A 91 -6.08 -6.27 -14.13
C LEU A 91 -6.24 -5.03 -13.25
N PRO A 92 -5.66 -3.88 -13.65
CA PRO A 92 -5.85 -2.63 -12.93
C PRO A 92 -7.33 -2.24 -12.93
N LEU A 93 -7.78 -1.67 -11.81
CA LEU A 93 -9.10 -1.03 -11.70
C LEU A 93 -8.98 0.50 -11.71
N VAL A 94 -7.80 1.02 -11.41
CA VAL A 94 -7.49 2.44 -11.41
C VAL A 94 -6.28 2.73 -12.27
N GLU A 95 -6.24 3.93 -12.84
CA GLU A 95 -5.12 4.46 -13.59
C GLU A 95 -4.65 5.77 -12.98
N TYR A 96 -3.34 6.01 -13.06
CA TYR A 96 -2.69 7.22 -12.58
C TYR A 96 -2.49 8.18 -13.74
N LEU A 97 -3.03 9.39 -13.61
CA LEU A 97 -2.85 10.45 -14.60
C LEU A 97 -1.48 11.11 -14.40
N TRP A 98 -1.01 11.81 -15.44
CA TRP A 98 0.29 12.50 -15.44
C TRP A 98 0.43 13.56 -14.33
N ASP A 99 -0.69 14.10 -13.87
CA ASP A 99 -0.77 15.08 -12.78
C ASP A 99 -0.90 14.44 -11.39
N GLY A 100 -0.79 13.11 -11.29
CA GLY A 100 -0.85 12.36 -10.05
C GLY A 100 -2.27 12.05 -9.56
N ARG A 101 -3.32 12.46 -10.28
CA ARG A 101 -4.70 12.09 -9.94
C ARG A 101 -4.97 10.63 -10.25
N LEU A 102 -5.85 10.03 -9.46
CA LEU A 102 -6.33 8.66 -9.65
C LEU A 102 -7.67 8.68 -10.39
N ARG A 103 -7.82 7.82 -11.40
CA ARG A 103 -9.08 7.65 -12.15
C ARG A 103 -9.51 6.19 -12.12
N ASP A 104 -10.79 5.96 -11.85
CA ASP A 104 -11.38 4.63 -12.01
C ASP A 104 -11.48 4.29 -13.51
N ILE A 105 -10.94 3.13 -13.91
CA ILE A 105 -10.85 2.75 -15.32
C ILE A 105 -12.24 2.51 -15.94
N SER A 106 -13.17 1.96 -15.16
CA SER A 106 -14.50 1.56 -15.65
C SER A 106 -15.46 2.74 -15.80
N SER A 107 -15.54 3.58 -14.76
CA SER A 107 -16.45 4.71 -14.67
C SER A 107 -15.86 6.01 -15.22
N LYS A 108 -14.54 6.04 -15.45
CA LYS A 108 -13.77 7.24 -15.85
C LYS A 108 -13.84 8.40 -14.86
N LYS A 109 -14.38 8.20 -13.67
CA LYS A 109 -14.47 9.22 -12.61
C LYS A 109 -13.15 9.35 -11.87
N ILE A 110 -12.82 10.59 -11.48
CA ILE A 110 -11.68 10.87 -10.61
C ILE A 110 -11.99 10.34 -9.20
N ILE A 111 -11.03 9.58 -8.66
CA ILE A 111 -11.08 9.10 -7.28
C ILE A 111 -10.34 10.11 -6.42
N HIS A 112 -11.09 10.83 -5.60
CA HIS A 112 -10.55 11.78 -4.63
C HIS A 112 -10.11 11.04 -3.36
N GLN A 113 -9.05 10.23 -3.44
CA GLN A 113 -8.41 9.65 -2.27
C GLN A 113 -7.26 10.55 -1.79
N HIS A 114 -7.28 10.93 -0.51
CA HIS A 114 -6.30 11.80 0.14
C HIS A 114 -4.96 11.09 0.50
N GLU A 115 -4.68 9.93 -0.09
CA GLU A 115 -3.69 8.99 0.46
C GLU A 115 -2.24 9.25 0.02
N SER A 116 -2.01 10.21 -0.87
CA SER A 116 -0.72 10.44 -1.52
C SER A 116 -0.04 11.77 -1.17
N CYS A 117 -0.61 12.58 -0.28
CA CYS A 117 -0.04 13.89 0.07
C CYS A 117 0.71 13.84 1.42
N ILE A 118 2.02 14.10 1.39
CA ILE A 118 2.76 14.46 2.61
C ILE A 118 2.53 15.96 2.84
N TYR A 119 1.92 16.30 3.97
CA TYR A 119 1.67 17.67 4.35
C TYR A 119 2.89 18.22 5.06
N LYS A 120 3.55 19.20 4.44
CA LYS A 120 4.61 19.97 5.07
C LYS A 120 3.98 21.16 5.79
N ILE A 121 4.12 21.19 7.11
CA ILE A 121 3.68 22.28 7.97
C ILE A 121 4.91 23.11 8.31
N ILE A 122 4.83 24.42 8.04
CA ILE A 122 5.88 25.38 8.39
C ILE A 122 5.29 26.28 9.47
N LYS A 123 5.82 26.21 10.69
CA LYS A 123 5.38 27.07 11.79
C LYS A 123 5.89 28.51 11.59
N PRO A 124 5.26 29.52 12.21
CA PRO A 124 5.80 30.89 12.26
C PRO A 124 7.23 30.97 12.82
N THR A 125 7.61 30.01 13.67
CA THR A 125 8.96 29.87 14.22
C THR A 125 10.00 29.35 13.21
N GLY A 126 9.58 28.98 12.00
CA GLY A 126 10.43 28.35 10.98
C GLY A 126 10.57 26.83 11.12
N GLU A 127 10.05 26.23 12.19
CA GLU A 127 10.04 24.78 12.39
C GLU A 127 9.25 24.08 11.27
N ARG A 128 9.80 22.97 10.76
CA ARG A 128 9.22 22.21 9.65
C ARG A 128 8.82 20.81 10.11
N LEU A 129 7.55 20.47 9.91
CA LEU A 129 7.00 19.18 10.26
C LEU A 129 6.36 18.53 9.04
N THR A 130 6.40 17.21 8.97
CA THR A 130 5.75 16.42 7.92
C THR A 130 4.66 15.55 8.52
N LYS A 131 3.50 15.51 7.87
CA LYS A 131 2.37 14.65 8.26
C LYS A 131 1.95 13.77 7.08
N PRO A 132 1.59 12.50 7.33
CA PRO A 132 1.37 11.51 6.28
C PRO A 132 0.01 11.64 5.58
N ASN A 133 -0.92 12.45 6.11
CA ASN A 133 -2.22 12.71 5.53
C ASN A 133 -2.83 14.01 6.11
N LEU A 134 -3.90 14.51 5.48
CA LEU A 134 -4.56 15.76 5.87
C LEU A 134 -5.16 15.66 7.27
N ALA A 135 -5.78 14.53 7.63
CA ALA A 135 -6.42 14.37 8.94
C ALA A 135 -5.41 14.50 10.09
N GLU A 136 -4.20 13.93 9.94
CA GLU A 136 -3.12 14.09 10.91
C GLU A 136 -2.54 15.51 10.93
N ALA A 137 -2.52 16.20 9.78
CA ALA A 137 -2.13 17.61 9.72
C ALA A 137 -3.14 18.51 10.43
N VAL A 138 -4.44 18.32 10.16
CA VAL A 138 -5.57 19.01 10.78
C VAL A 138 -5.56 18.81 12.29
N LYS A 139 -5.45 17.55 12.75
CA LYS A 139 -5.37 17.20 14.16
C LYS A 139 -4.17 17.84 14.85
N PHE A 140 -3.04 17.94 14.15
CA PHE A 140 -1.84 18.57 14.70
C PHE A 140 -1.98 20.10 14.80
N LEU A 141 -2.66 20.71 13.84
CA LEU A 141 -2.88 22.16 13.80
C LEU A 141 -4.04 22.63 14.69
N ASP A 142 -4.80 21.69 15.26
CA ASP A 142 -6.02 21.94 16.05
C ASP A 142 -7.04 22.83 15.31
N VAL A 143 -7.17 22.60 14.01
CA VAL A 143 -8.13 23.30 13.15
C VAL A 143 -9.21 22.35 12.66
N GLY A 144 -10.36 22.88 12.22
CA GLY A 144 -11.39 22.08 11.57
C GLY A 144 -10.90 21.56 10.21
N PHE A 145 -11.26 20.33 9.84
CA PHE A 145 -10.91 19.76 8.53
C PHE A 145 -11.38 20.64 7.36
N ASN A 146 -12.54 21.28 7.53
CA ASN A 146 -13.13 22.19 6.55
C ASN A 146 -12.33 23.49 6.37
N THR A 147 -11.54 23.90 7.38
CA THR A 147 -10.70 25.11 7.31
C THR A 147 -9.52 24.93 6.36
N LEU A 148 -9.09 23.69 6.13
CA LEU A 148 -7.98 23.34 5.23
C LEU A 148 -8.45 22.82 3.86
N LYS A 149 -9.76 22.61 3.68
CA LYS A 149 -10.36 22.46 2.34
C LYS A 149 -10.39 23.84 1.70
N GLY A 150 -9.34 24.19 0.96
CA GLY A 150 -9.35 25.34 0.08
C GLY A 150 -10.46 25.23 -0.97
N VAL A 151 -10.99 26.41 -1.33
CA VAL A 151 -11.92 26.70 -2.44
C VAL A 151 -11.50 25.98 -3.72
#